data_AF-A0A6J1WRV1-F1
#
_entry.id   AF-A0A6J1WRV1-F1
#
_cell.length_a   1.000
_cell.length_b   1.000
_cell.length_c   1.000
_cell.angle_alpha   90.00
_cell.angle_beta   90.00
_cell.angle_gamma   90.00
#
_symmetry.space_group_name_H-M   'P 1'
#
loop_
_entity.id
_entity.type
_entity.pdbx_description
1 polymer ?
#
loop_
_entity_poly.entity_id
_entity_poly.type
_entity_poly.pdbx_seq_one_letter_code
_entity_poly.pdbx_strand_id
1 'polypeptide(L)'
;MLFIHGGGFKFGSGNSSQYGGDFLVEKDVVVVTINYRCGPLGFLCLNTPEVPGNAGFKDMVQAIRWVKDNIQHFGGNPGNLTLFGESCGGVATSLLTASPLTKNLINKAIIQSGTALNSWGYQKNPIENARNLAQFLGSEAESVDEILDFLSASSVKDITEAGRKLAPLELFYEKGGNVFAAVIEKEFPDTEAFLTEAFIDILTSGRVAQVPIMIGSTALEFTYEHIGEDLQVFIPEDLNIERNTEEAVEIAEEIKRLYFKDKEIGLESLNEYFELLSDKLVNIDTHRYVQYLVNATNKPIYYYKFDYVGELNNSRKVTSPLAIKRAAHTDELGYLFKNDLQNEVEPTPQDVKMRERMLRLWTNFAKSGNPTPDDENDYLTVTWRPVTKDNLYYLNLGPELSLDTNPDKEKMDFWDGLYNKYYRIWEHPKTNNEEVQRTEKNEIEVPAVVPDVVSEVVEDQAPDPEVPTPVSVDDGPREINIVDQNATGLIQEIVVETATIPEPEIVSEPPIETPTEAPVEVHIEAPKVVENQVQINGNSNGDVRKPRPSNEIKMVQQSNGIPKDVIRANDPPEDDLPKNIGVNKFVNFFESLGGKK
;
A
#
# COMPACT_ATOMS: atom_id res chain seq x y z
N MET A 1 16.56 -3.59 -12.51
CA MET A 1 15.33 -3.90 -11.75
C MET A 1 14.42 -2.69 -11.83
N LEU A 2 13.15 -2.87 -12.18
CA LEU A 2 12.17 -1.78 -12.30
C LEU A 2 11.16 -1.90 -11.17
N PHE A 3 11.14 -0.91 -10.27
CA PHE A 3 10.26 -0.86 -9.10
C PHE A 3 8.97 -0.08 -9.37
N ILE A 4 7.82 -0.68 -9.01
CA ILE A 4 6.51 -0.04 -8.94
C ILE A 4 6.16 0.17 -7.46
N HIS A 5 5.86 1.41 -7.08
CA HIS A 5 5.56 1.77 -5.69
C HIS A 5 4.18 1.27 -5.21
N GLY A 6 4.04 1.18 -3.88
CA GLY A 6 2.77 0.96 -3.19
C GLY A 6 1.89 2.22 -3.15
N GLY A 7 0.99 2.29 -2.16
CA GLY A 7 0.07 3.43 -1.96
C GLY A 7 -1.39 3.21 -2.40
N GLY A 8 -1.84 1.96 -2.44
CA GLY A 8 -3.25 1.57 -2.69
C GLY A 8 -3.85 2.10 -4.00
N PHE A 9 -3.03 2.32 -5.02
CA PHE A 9 -3.35 3.05 -6.27
C PHE A 9 -3.83 4.51 -6.09
N LYS A 10 -3.93 5.02 -4.86
CA LYS A 10 -4.44 6.37 -4.52
C LYS A 10 -3.33 7.43 -4.50
N PHE A 11 -2.12 7.05 -4.10
CA PHE A 11 -0.96 7.94 -3.95
C PHE A 11 0.36 7.16 -4.12
N GLY A 12 1.49 7.86 -3.97
CA GLY A 12 2.83 7.30 -4.02
C GLY A 12 3.75 8.11 -4.95
N SER A 13 5.04 7.75 -4.99
CA SER A 13 5.97 8.27 -5.99
C SER A 13 7.24 7.44 -6.06
N GLY A 14 7.84 7.30 -7.25
CA GLY A 14 9.16 6.68 -7.45
C GLY A 14 10.35 7.54 -6.99
N ASN A 15 10.14 8.49 -6.06
CA ASN A 15 11.18 9.44 -5.63
C ASN A 15 12.19 8.82 -4.66
N SER A 16 13.44 9.28 -4.71
CA SER A 16 14.54 8.79 -3.87
C SER A 16 14.39 9.06 -2.37
N SER A 17 13.45 9.92 -1.96
CA SER A 17 13.05 10.10 -0.55
C SER A 17 12.28 8.92 0.03
N GLN A 18 11.66 8.11 -0.82
CA GLN A 18 10.92 6.89 -0.45
C GLN A 18 11.63 5.63 -0.93
N TYR A 19 12.25 5.70 -2.12
CA TYR A 19 12.86 4.56 -2.82
C TYR A 19 14.28 4.89 -3.30
N GLY A 20 15.13 5.37 -2.38
CA GLY A 20 16.54 5.64 -2.62
C GLY A 20 17.29 4.36 -2.95
N GLY A 21 17.80 4.27 -4.18
CA GLY A 21 18.46 3.08 -4.72
C GLY A 21 19.85 2.79 -4.15
N ASP A 22 20.36 3.64 -3.25
CA ASP A 22 21.70 3.62 -2.66
C ASP A 22 22.17 2.20 -2.28
N PHE A 23 21.34 1.44 -1.57
CA PHE A 23 21.68 0.10 -1.09
C PHE A 23 21.71 -0.96 -2.21
N LEU A 24 20.83 -0.84 -3.21
CA LEU A 24 20.70 -1.79 -4.31
C LEU A 24 21.80 -1.62 -5.36
N VAL A 25 22.22 -0.39 -5.66
CA VAL A 25 23.24 -0.14 -6.71
C VAL A 25 24.62 -0.69 -6.34
N GLU A 26 24.91 -0.90 -5.05
CA GLU A 26 26.12 -1.59 -4.57
C GLU A 26 26.24 -3.04 -5.10
N LYS A 27 25.15 -3.66 -5.55
CA LYS A 27 25.12 -5.09 -5.91
C LYS A 27 25.06 -5.31 -7.43
N ASP A 28 25.72 -4.46 -8.22
CA ASP A 28 25.79 -4.52 -9.69
C ASP A 28 24.42 -4.61 -10.41
N VAL A 29 23.47 -3.77 -10.02
CA VAL A 29 22.18 -3.67 -10.70
C VAL A 29 21.82 -2.22 -11.04
N VAL A 30 21.30 -2.01 -12.25
CA VAL A 30 20.62 -0.75 -12.58
C VAL A 30 19.22 -0.76 -11.98
N VAL A 31 18.95 0.18 -11.07
CA VAL A 31 17.64 0.39 -10.44
C VAL A 31 16.88 1.46 -11.22
N VAL A 32 15.60 1.21 -11.49
CA VAL A 32 14.67 2.19 -12.08
C VAL A 32 13.43 2.24 -11.20
N THR A 33 13.11 3.40 -10.66
CA THR A 33 11.81 3.69 -10.03
C THR A 33 10.94 4.47 -11.00
N ILE A 34 9.61 4.30 -10.94
CA ILE A 34 8.68 4.99 -11.84
C ILE A 34 7.58 5.72 -11.07
N ASN A 35 6.97 6.72 -11.73
CA ASN A 35 5.68 7.28 -11.33
C ASN A 35 4.61 6.79 -12.32
N TYR A 36 3.38 6.62 -11.86
CA TYR A 36 2.19 6.38 -12.67
C TYR A 36 1.02 7.21 -12.14
N ARG A 37 -0.01 7.48 -12.95
CA ARG A 37 -1.19 8.23 -12.48
C ARG A 37 -1.96 7.45 -11.41
N CYS A 38 -2.33 8.13 -10.33
CA CYS A 38 -3.01 7.58 -9.18
C CYS A 38 -4.46 8.10 -9.06
N GLY A 39 -5.29 7.42 -8.27
CA GLY A 39 -6.68 7.80 -8.01
C GLY A 39 -7.53 7.87 -9.29
N PRO A 40 -8.53 8.76 -9.36
CA PRO A 40 -9.33 8.94 -10.57
C PRO A 40 -8.49 9.23 -11.82
N LEU A 41 -7.40 9.99 -11.69
CA LEU A 41 -6.54 10.38 -12.81
C LEU A 41 -5.85 9.19 -13.50
N GLY A 42 -5.67 8.07 -12.79
CA GLY A 42 -5.12 6.82 -13.31
C GLY A 42 -6.15 5.70 -13.54
N PHE A 43 -7.27 5.72 -12.82
CA PHE A 43 -8.16 4.55 -12.72
C PHE A 43 -9.65 4.88 -12.84
N LEU A 44 -10.04 6.08 -13.30
CA LEU A 44 -11.40 6.33 -13.78
C LEU A 44 -11.71 5.42 -14.99
N CYS A 45 -12.92 4.87 -15.04
CA CYS A 45 -13.42 4.04 -16.14
C CYS A 45 -14.89 4.38 -16.40
N LEU A 46 -15.23 4.67 -17.65
CA LEU A 46 -16.59 4.98 -18.11
C LEU A 46 -17.13 3.98 -19.13
N ASN A 47 -16.34 2.96 -19.50
CA ASN A 47 -16.61 2.05 -20.61
C ASN A 47 -16.88 2.75 -21.95
N THR A 48 -16.10 3.79 -22.24
CA THR A 48 -15.99 4.47 -23.55
C THR A 48 -14.57 4.32 -24.12
N PRO A 49 -14.33 4.57 -25.43
CA PRO A 49 -12.98 4.57 -26.02
C PRO A 49 -12.01 5.57 -25.38
N GLU A 50 -12.53 6.70 -24.89
CA GLU A 50 -11.76 7.80 -24.31
C GLU A 50 -11.33 7.49 -22.87
N VAL A 51 -12.22 6.85 -22.09
CA VAL A 51 -11.96 6.45 -20.69
C VAL A 51 -12.33 4.97 -20.49
N PRO A 52 -11.59 4.02 -21.09
CA PRO A 52 -11.82 2.59 -20.94
C PRO A 52 -11.38 2.08 -19.56
N GLY A 53 -10.48 2.80 -18.89
CA GLY A 53 -9.88 2.43 -17.61
C GLY A 53 -8.37 2.22 -17.68
N ASN A 54 -7.81 1.73 -16.57
CA ASN A 54 -6.43 1.25 -16.44
C ASN A 54 -5.32 2.21 -16.94
N ALA A 55 -5.56 3.52 -16.94
CA ALA A 55 -4.62 4.51 -17.48
C ALA A 55 -3.28 4.53 -16.70
N GLY A 56 -3.32 4.32 -15.38
CA GLY A 56 -2.13 4.14 -14.55
C GLY A 56 -1.33 2.87 -14.89
N PHE A 57 -1.99 1.76 -15.25
CA PHE A 57 -1.29 0.58 -15.77
C PHE A 57 -0.70 0.81 -17.16
N LYS A 58 -1.38 1.61 -18.01
CA LYS A 58 -0.85 1.98 -19.33
C LYS A 58 0.38 2.89 -19.20
N ASP A 59 0.46 3.73 -18.17
CA ASP A 59 1.69 4.45 -17.80
C ASP A 59 2.82 3.46 -17.42
N MET A 60 2.54 2.45 -16.59
CA MET A 60 3.52 1.41 -16.22
C MET A 60 4.01 0.60 -17.44
N VAL A 61 3.09 0.23 -18.35
CA VAL A 61 3.40 -0.43 -19.62
C VAL A 61 4.33 0.46 -20.47
N GLN A 62 4.04 1.75 -20.57
CA GLN A 62 4.87 2.69 -21.32
C GLN A 62 6.24 2.91 -20.67
N ALA A 63 6.35 2.88 -19.34
CA ALA A 63 7.61 2.91 -18.63
C ALA A 63 8.43 1.62 -18.84
N ILE A 64 7.79 0.44 -18.84
CA ILE A 64 8.42 -0.84 -19.20
C ILE A 64 8.95 -0.80 -20.63
N ARG A 65 8.15 -0.33 -21.61
CA ARG A 65 8.57 -0.14 -23.01
C ARG A 65 9.80 0.79 -23.08
N TRP A 66 9.75 1.96 -22.42
CA TRP A 66 10.89 2.87 -22.37
C TRP A 66 12.16 2.22 -21.82
N VAL A 67 12.07 1.45 -20.73
CA VAL A 67 13.20 0.71 -20.16
C VAL A 67 13.74 -0.33 -21.15
N LYS A 68 12.88 -1.08 -21.85
CA LYS A 68 13.30 -2.07 -22.85
C LYS A 68 14.02 -1.42 -24.04
N ASP A 69 13.63 -0.20 -24.42
CA ASP A 69 14.19 0.50 -25.57
C ASP A 69 15.45 1.34 -25.22
N ASN A 70 15.64 1.75 -23.97
CA ASN A 70 16.66 2.75 -23.59
C ASN A 70 17.71 2.26 -22.58
N ILE A 71 17.47 1.22 -21.77
CA ILE A 71 18.29 0.96 -20.57
C ILE A 71 19.76 0.60 -20.86
N GLN A 72 20.08 0.13 -22.07
CA GLN A 72 21.47 -0.09 -22.51
C GLN A 72 22.32 1.19 -22.49
N HIS A 73 21.71 2.38 -22.63
CA HIS A 73 22.42 3.67 -22.51
C HIS A 73 22.77 4.03 -21.06
N PHE A 74 22.23 3.30 -20.09
CA PHE A 74 22.49 3.42 -18.65
C PHE A 74 23.21 2.18 -18.10
N GLY A 75 23.81 1.35 -18.97
CA GLY A 75 24.53 0.13 -18.59
C GLY A 75 23.65 -1.08 -18.26
N GLY A 76 22.32 -0.97 -18.38
CA GLY A 76 21.39 -2.07 -18.10
C GLY A 76 21.23 -3.03 -19.28
N ASN A 77 20.82 -4.26 -19.00
CA ASN A 77 20.51 -5.26 -20.02
C ASN A 77 18.99 -5.32 -20.30
N PRO A 78 18.49 -4.84 -21.46
CA PRO A 78 17.06 -4.90 -21.78
C PRO A 78 16.53 -6.33 -21.97
N GLY A 79 17.41 -7.32 -22.19
CA GLY A 79 17.09 -8.74 -22.19
C GLY A 79 16.98 -9.37 -20.80
N ASN A 80 17.20 -8.62 -19.71
CA ASN A 80 17.15 -9.13 -18.34
C ASN A 80 16.34 -8.21 -17.39
N LEU A 81 15.11 -7.86 -17.80
CA LEU A 81 14.22 -7.02 -17.00
C LEU A 81 13.52 -7.80 -15.88
N THR A 82 13.94 -7.55 -14.64
CA THR A 82 13.15 -7.92 -13.44
C THR A 82 12.24 -6.77 -13.07
N LEU A 83 10.93 -7.05 -13.06
CA LEU A 83 9.90 -6.16 -12.51
C LEU A 83 9.71 -6.50 -11.03
N PHE A 84 9.53 -5.50 -10.17
CA PHE A 84 9.16 -5.72 -8.78
C PHE A 84 8.29 -4.59 -8.23
N GLY A 85 7.53 -4.88 -7.19
CA GLY A 85 6.72 -3.89 -6.51
C GLY A 85 6.09 -4.46 -5.25
N GLU A 86 5.65 -3.54 -4.39
CA GLU A 86 5.13 -3.83 -3.06
C GLU A 86 3.72 -3.26 -2.89
N SER A 87 2.87 -3.90 -2.06
CA SER A 87 1.47 -3.51 -1.87
C SER A 87 0.72 -3.50 -3.21
N CYS A 88 0.07 -2.40 -3.59
CA CYS A 88 -0.53 -2.25 -4.93
C CYS A 88 0.50 -2.31 -6.08
N GLY A 89 1.79 -2.06 -5.82
CA GLY A 89 2.88 -2.32 -6.76
C GLY A 89 3.17 -3.82 -6.94
N GLY A 90 2.89 -4.63 -5.93
CA GLY A 90 2.87 -6.09 -6.00
C GLY A 90 1.70 -6.57 -6.87
N VAL A 91 0.49 -6.08 -6.58
CA VAL A 91 -0.72 -6.30 -7.41
C VAL A 91 -0.44 -5.93 -8.88
N ALA A 92 0.13 -4.74 -9.11
CA ALA A 92 0.53 -4.28 -10.43
C ALA A 92 1.55 -5.21 -11.08
N THR A 93 2.59 -5.63 -10.37
CA THR A 93 3.60 -6.57 -10.87
C THR A 93 2.96 -7.88 -11.32
N SER A 94 2.04 -8.46 -10.53
CA SER A 94 1.27 -9.64 -10.93
C SER A 94 0.39 -9.41 -12.16
N LEU A 95 -0.40 -8.33 -12.21
CA LEU A 95 -1.23 -7.98 -13.38
C LEU A 95 -0.39 -7.76 -14.65
N LEU A 96 0.79 -7.15 -14.50
CA LEU A 96 1.76 -6.96 -15.57
C LEU A 96 2.41 -8.28 -16.03
N THR A 97 2.31 -9.39 -15.28
CA THR A 97 2.62 -10.74 -15.81
C THR A 97 1.46 -11.38 -16.59
N ALA A 98 0.23 -10.88 -16.47
CA ALA A 98 -0.94 -11.38 -17.20
C ALA A 98 -1.29 -10.58 -18.46
N SER A 99 -1.01 -9.27 -18.46
CA SER A 99 -1.42 -8.36 -19.55
C SER A 99 -0.84 -8.75 -20.92
N PRO A 100 -1.63 -8.67 -22.01
CA PRO A 100 -1.10 -8.83 -23.37
C PRO A 100 -0.09 -7.72 -23.74
N LEU A 101 -0.18 -6.52 -23.14
CA LEU A 101 0.65 -5.37 -23.50
C LEU A 101 2.11 -5.48 -23.04
N THR A 102 2.39 -6.33 -22.05
CA THR A 102 3.72 -6.62 -21.49
C THR A 102 4.30 -7.96 -21.96
N LYS A 103 3.60 -8.68 -22.84
CA LYS A 103 4.00 -9.99 -23.34
C LYS A 103 5.43 -9.96 -23.90
N ASN A 104 6.30 -10.83 -23.37
CA ASN A 104 7.74 -10.92 -23.65
C ASN A 104 8.60 -9.70 -23.23
N LEU A 105 8.04 -8.68 -22.56
CA LEU A 105 8.81 -7.54 -22.07
C LEU A 105 9.48 -7.85 -20.72
N ILE A 106 8.77 -8.52 -19.82
CA ILE A 106 9.27 -8.90 -18.49
C ILE A 106 10.04 -10.23 -18.57
N ASN A 107 11.16 -10.33 -17.85
CA ASN A 107 11.98 -11.55 -17.78
C ASN A 107 11.88 -12.27 -16.42
N LYS A 108 11.52 -11.55 -15.35
CA LYS A 108 11.32 -12.05 -13.97
C LYS A 108 10.37 -11.11 -13.20
N ALA A 109 9.69 -11.61 -12.17
CA ALA A 109 8.87 -10.79 -11.27
C ALA A 109 9.23 -11.02 -9.79
N ILE A 110 9.18 -9.97 -8.96
CA ILE A 110 9.13 -10.07 -7.49
C ILE A 110 7.84 -9.39 -7.01
N ILE A 111 6.95 -10.15 -6.40
CA ILE A 111 5.61 -9.72 -5.98
C ILE A 111 5.58 -9.66 -4.45
N GLN A 112 5.56 -8.46 -3.89
CA GLN A 112 5.66 -8.24 -2.45
C GLN A 112 4.33 -7.75 -1.87
N SER A 113 3.82 -8.45 -0.85
CA SER A 113 2.76 -7.96 0.06
C SER A 113 1.46 -7.52 -0.67
N GLY A 114 1.15 -8.14 -1.80
CA GLY A 114 -0.03 -7.82 -2.62
C GLY A 114 0.01 -8.51 -3.99
N THR A 115 -1.12 -9.04 -4.43
CA THR A 115 -1.24 -9.88 -5.64
C THR A 115 -2.52 -9.60 -6.43
N ALA A 116 -2.56 -10.02 -7.68
CA ALA A 116 -3.73 -9.90 -8.56
C ALA A 116 -4.91 -10.81 -8.19
N LEU A 117 -4.87 -11.56 -7.08
CA LEU A 117 -6.06 -12.17 -6.48
C LEU A 117 -6.74 -11.27 -5.43
N ASN A 118 -6.02 -10.31 -4.86
CA ASN A 118 -6.58 -9.44 -3.83
C ASN A 118 -7.74 -8.60 -4.36
N SER A 119 -8.87 -8.64 -3.66
CA SER A 119 -10.09 -7.87 -3.96
C SER A 119 -9.85 -6.36 -4.06
N TRP A 120 -8.97 -5.82 -3.20
CA TRP A 120 -8.58 -4.40 -3.22
C TRP A 120 -7.67 -4.01 -4.39
N GLY A 121 -7.24 -4.98 -5.21
CA GLY A 121 -6.55 -4.73 -6.48
C GLY A 121 -7.47 -4.17 -7.58
N TYR A 122 -8.80 -4.32 -7.43
CA TYR A 122 -9.80 -4.02 -8.44
C TYR A 122 -10.89 -3.06 -7.93
N GLN A 123 -11.62 -2.45 -8.86
CA GLN A 123 -12.87 -1.73 -8.58
C GLN A 123 -14.07 -2.51 -9.13
N LYS A 124 -15.13 -2.65 -8.31
CA LYS A 124 -16.33 -3.44 -8.67
C LYS A 124 -17.24 -2.73 -9.66
N ASN A 125 -17.54 -1.44 -9.42
CA ASN A 125 -18.60 -0.69 -10.09
C ASN A 125 -18.05 0.60 -10.74
N PRO A 126 -17.24 0.55 -11.81
CA PRO A 126 -16.46 1.70 -12.30
C PRO A 126 -17.29 2.93 -12.69
N ILE A 127 -18.39 2.74 -13.43
CA ILE A 127 -19.27 3.84 -13.85
C ILE A 127 -19.94 4.49 -12.64
N GLU A 128 -20.31 3.70 -11.63
CA GLU A 128 -20.92 4.22 -10.41
C GLU A 128 -19.90 4.97 -9.54
N ASN A 129 -18.65 4.49 -9.47
CA ASN A 129 -17.55 5.19 -8.83
C ASN A 129 -17.25 6.54 -9.51
N ALA A 130 -17.36 6.59 -10.85
CA ALA A 130 -17.26 7.84 -11.63
C ALA A 130 -18.43 8.81 -11.39
N ARG A 131 -19.66 8.29 -11.32
CA ARG A 131 -20.86 9.08 -10.98
C ARG A 131 -20.77 9.67 -9.57
N ASN A 132 -20.42 8.87 -8.57
CA ASN A 132 -20.23 9.34 -7.19
C ASN A 132 -19.12 10.40 -7.09
N LEU A 133 -18.06 10.31 -7.90
CA LEU A 133 -17.05 11.36 -7.99
C LEU A 133 -17.60 12.68 -8.55
N ALA A 134 -18.38 12.63 -9.63
CA ALA A 134 -19.02 13.81 -10.21
C ALA A 134 -20.05 14.43 -9.24
N GLN A 135 -20.87 13.61 -8.58
CA GLN A 135 -21.84 14.05 -7.57
C GLN A 135 -21.18 14.64 -6.32
N PHE A 136 -20.09 14.06 -5.82
CA PHE A 136 -19.32 14.62 -4.71
C PHE A 136 -18.70 16.00 -5.05
N LEU A 137 -18.45 16.26 -6.33
CA LEU A 137 -17.99 17.55 -6.86
C LEU A 137 -19.15 18.51 -7.22
N GLY A 138 -20.40 18.13 -6.98
CA GLY A 138 -21.58 18.97 -7.20
C GLY A 138 -22.23 18.88 -8.59
N SER A 139 -22.01 17.80 -9.33
CA SER A 139 -22.66 17.54 -10.62
C SER A 139 -23.88 16.64 -10.50
N GLU A 140 -24.95 16.96 -11.24
CA GLU A 140 -26.14 16.11 -11.41
C GLU A 140 -26.06 15.25 -12.71
N ALA A 141 -24.89 15.14 -13.33
CA ALA A 141 -24.68 14.36 -14.56
C ALA A 141 -25.07 12.87 -14.41
N GLU A 142 -26.02 12.41 -15.23
CA GLU A 142 -26.51 11.03 -15.20
C GLU A 142 -25.76 10.12 -16.19
N SER A 143 -25.44 10.64 -17.39
CA SER A 143 -24.81 9.90 -18.48
C SER A 143 -23.27 9.93 -18.42
N VAL A 144 -22.63 8.93 -19.06
CA VAL A 144 -21.16 8.83 -19.10
C VAL A 144 -20.50 10.00 -19.82
N ASP A 145 -21.16 10.59 -20.82
CA ASP A 145 -20.63 11.71 -21.60
C ASP A 145 -20.68 13.02 -20.77
N GLU A 146 -21.79 13.27 -20.06
CA GLU A 146 -21.91 14.42 -19.14
C GLU A 146 -20.96 14.31 -17.94
N ILE A 147 -20.76 13.10 -17.41
CA ILE A 147 -19.76 12.81 -16.37
C ILE A 147 -18.35 13.09 -16.90
N LEU A 148 -18.05 12.68 -18.14
CA LEU A 148 -16.75 12.93 -18.78
C LEU A 148 -16.49 14.43 -18.99
N ASP A 149 -17.46 15.17 -19.55
CA ASP A 149 -17.33 16.62 -19.78
C ASP A 149 -17.16 17.38 -18.45
N PHE A 150 -17.96 17.06 -17.43
CA PHE A 150 -17.85 17.68 -16.12
C PHE A 150 -16.51 17.39 -15.43
N LEU A 151 -16.06 16.13 -15.43
CA LEU A 151 -14.77 15.75 -14.82
C LEU A 151 -13.58 16.30 -15.63
N SER A 152 -13.71 16.47 -16.94
CA SER A 152 -12.67 17.09 -17.80
C SER A 152 -12.58 18.60 -17.61
N ALA A 153 -13.68 19.27 -17.25
CA ALA A 153 -13.69 20.69 -16.89
C ALA A 153 -13.30 20.96 -15.41
N SER A 154 -13.39 19.94 -14.55
CA SER A 154 -13.06 20.03 -13.12
C SER A 154 -11.56 20.17 -12.85
N SER A 155 -11.18 20.78 -11.74
CA SER A 155 -9.75 20.94 -11.41
C SER A 155 -9.13 19.63 -10.93
N VAL A 156 -7.90 19.36 -11.36
CA VAL A 156 -7.10 18.18 -10.97
C VAL A 156 -6.97 18.08 -9.44
N LYS A 157 -6.92 19.21 -8.74
CA LYS A 157 -6.87 19.26 -7.27
C LYS A 157 -8.16 18.71 -6.67
N ASP A 158 -9.31 19.21 -7.11
CA ASP A 158 -10.60 18.88 -6.53
C ASP A 158 -10.98 17.41 -6.82
N ILE A 159 -10.70 16.94 -8.03
CA ILE A 159 -10.79 15.51 -8.43
C ILE A 159 -9.97 14.62 -7.49
N THR A 160 -8.72 15.02 -7.19
CA THR A 160 -7.82 14.25 -6.32
C THR A 160 -8.29 14.26 -4.86
N GLU A 161 -8.74 15.41 -4.35
CA GLU A 161 -9.29 15.51 -3.00
C GLU A 161 -10.61 14.75 -2.83
N ALA A 162 -11.52 14.81 -3.81
CA ALA A 162 -12.77 14.06 -3.81
C ALA A 162 -12.52 12.55 -3.90
N GLY A 163 -11.65 12.11 -4.82
CA GLY A 163 -11.26 10.70 -4.95
C GLY A 163 -10.64 10.12 -3.67
N ARG A 164 -9.90 10.94 -2.90
CA ARG A 164 -9.40 10.55 -1.57
C ARG A 164 -10.51 10.47 -0.52
N LYS A 165 -11.45 11.42 -0.51
CA LYS A 165 -12.57 11.47 0.45
C LYS A 165 -13.59 10.33 0.23
N LEU A 166 -13.79 9.90 -1.01
CA LEU A 166 -14.68 8.77 -1.37
C LEU A 166 -14.09 7.38 -1.06
N ALA A 167 -12.79 7.28 -0.83
CA ALA A 167 -12.10 6.00 -0.60
C ALA A 167 -11.28 6.00 0.71
N PRO A 168 -11.90 6.28 1.89
CA PRO A 168 -11.24 6.32 3.19
C PRO A 168 -10.67 4.95 3.58
N LEU A 169 -9.81 4.93 4.60
CA LEU A 169 -9.14 3.69 5.03
C LEU A 169 -10.12 2.67 5.66
N GLU A 170 -11.16 3.13 6.36
CA GLU A 170 -12.25 2.29 6.87
C GLU A 170 -12.80 1.33 5.81
N LEU A 171 -13.10 1.88 4.63
CA LEU A 171 -13.70 1.16 3.51
C LEU A 171 -12.80 0.03 2.98
N PHE A 172 -11.48 0.19 3.14
CA PHE A 172 -10.49 -0.82 2.77
C PHE A 172 -10.44 -1.96 3.81
N TYR A 173 -10.42 -1.66 5.11
CA TYR A 173 -10.40 -2.70 6.15
C TYR A 173 -11.73 -3.47 6.26
N GLU A 174 -12.86 -2.74 6.27
CA GLU A 174 -14.20 -3.33 6.26
C GLU A 174 -14.42 -4.19 5.00
N LYS A 175 -14.40 -3.54 3.82
CA LYS A 175 -14.96 -4.10 2.58
C LYS A 175 -13.91 -4.60 1.59
N GLY A 176 -12.63 -4.58 1.96
CA GLY A 176 -11.54 -5.13 1.15
C GLY A 176 -11.44 -4.58 -0.27
N GLY A 177 -11.93 -3.35 -0.53
CA GLY A 177 -12.13 -2.84 -1.89
C GLY A 177 -11.56 -1.45 -2.11
N ASN A 178 -11.11 -1.18 -3.34
CA ASN A 178 -10.71 0.17 -3.76
C ASN A 178 -11.68 0.75 -4.80
N VAL A 179 -11.93 2.06 -4.68
CA VAL A 179 -12.85 2.80 -5.57
C VAL A 179 -12.20 3.07 -6.94
N PHE A 180 -10.90 3.33 -6.97
CA PHE A 180 -10.14 3.64 -8.19
C PHE A 180 -8.92 2.72 -8.26
N ALA A 181 -9.06 1.60 -8.97
CA ALA A 181 -8.08 0.51 -9.09
C ALA A 181 -8.26 -0.23 -10.44
N ALA A 182 -7.77 -1.47 -10.58
CA ALA A 182 -7.90 -2.20 -11.85
C ALA A 182 -9.36 -2.45 -12.27
N VAL A 183 -9.61 -2.39 -13.57
CA VAL A 183 -10.85 -2.86 -14.22
C VAL A 183 -10.55 -3.97 -15.22
N ILE A 184 -11.56 -4.80 -15.48
CA ILE A 184 -11.62 -5.59 -16.72
C ILE A 184 -12.21 -4.65 -17.78
N GLU A 185 -11.42 -4.32 -18.79
CA GLU A 185 -11.78 -3.35 -19.82
C GLU A 185 -12.61 -3.98 -20.93
N LYS A 186 -13.60 -3.22 -21.39
CA LYS A 186 -14.21 -3.44 -22.70
C LYS A 186 -13.20 -3.09 -23.81
N GLU A 187 -13.08 -3.95 -24.82
CA GLU A 187 -12.25 -3.66 -26.00
C GLU A 187 -12.90 -2.60 -26.90
N PHE A 188 -12.07 -1.72 -27.45
CA PHE A 188 -12.47 -0.71 -28.44
C PHE A 188 -11.47 -0.71 -29.61
N PRO A 189 -11.90 -0.45 -30.85
CA PRO A 189 -11.00 -0.25 -31.98
C PRO A 189 -9.93 0.80 -31.68
N ASP A 190 -8.74 0.59 -32.22
CA ASP A 190 -7.56 1.49 -32.14
C ASP A 190 -7.11 1.89 -30.71
N THR A 191 -7.61 1.21 -29.67
CA THR A 191 -7.33 1.50 -28.26
C THR A 191 -6.64 0.31 -27.59
N GLU A 192 -5.48 0.52 -26.97
CA GLU A 192 -4.83 -0.55 -26.18
C GLU A 192 -5.61 -0.81 -24.87
N ALA A 193 -6.17 -2.01 -24.74
CA ALA A 193 -6.69 -2.53 -23.48
C ALA A 193 -5.56 -3.22 -22.70
N PHE A 194 -5.44 -2.93 -21.40
CA PHE A 194 -4.45 -3.51 -20.51
C PHE A 194 -4.88 -4.89 -20.00
N LEU A 195 -6.16 -5.07 -19.69
CA LEU A 195 -6.73 -6.31 -19.16
C LEU A 195 -8.18 -6.47 -19.59
N THR A 196 -8.53 -7.57 -20.26
CA THR A 196 -9.86 -7.81 -20.87
C THR A 196 -10.55 -9.08 -20.36
N GLU A 197 -9.90 -9.83 -19.47
CA GLU A 197 -10.40 -11.06 -18.84
C GLU A 197 -10.00 -11.06 -17.35
N ALA A 198 -10.73 -11.76 -16.49
CA ALA A 198 -10.37 -11.81 -15.06
C ALA A 198 -9.02 -12.52 -14.87
N PHE A 199 -8.20 -12.00 -13.95
CA PHE A 199 -6.84 -12.50 -13.75
C PHE A 199 -6.78 -14.00 -13.41
N ILE A 200 -7.75 -14.51 -12.63
CA ILE A 200 -7.85 -15.94 -12.28
C ILE A 200 -8.02 -16.83 -13.52
N ASP A 201 -8.71 -16.36 -14.56
CA ASP A 201 -8.90 -17.11 -15.81
C ASP A 201 -7.62 -17.12 -16.64
N ILE A 202 -6.86 -16.00 -16.66
CA ILE A 202 -5.56 -15.92 -17.33
C ILE A 202 -4.52 -16.79 -16.61
N LEU A 203 -4.54 -16.83 -15.28
CA LEU A 203 -3.67 -17.66 -14.46
C LEU A 203 -3.98 -19.16 -14.60
N THR A 204 -5.22 -19.57 -14.38
CA THR A 204 -5.61 -20.99 -14.40
C THR A 204 -5.57 -21.62 -15.79
N SER A 205 -5.70 -20.84 -16.86
CA SER A 205 -5.45 -21.27 -18.24
C SER A 205 -3.96 -21.28 -18.64
N GLY A 206 -3.04 -20.92 -17.73
CA GLY A 206 -1.59 -20.92 -17.98
C GLY A 206 -1.10 -19.81 -18.94
N ARG A 207 -1.93 -18.79 -19.20
CA ARG A 207 -1.62 -17.69 -20.13
C ARG A 207 -0.74 -16.59 -19.54
N VAL A 208 -0.53 -16.58 -18.23
CA VAL A 208 0.45 -15.72 -17.53
C VAL A 208 1.88 -15.93 -18.05
N ALA A 209 2.69 -14.87 -17.92
CA ALA A 209 4.07 -14.85 -18.39
C ALA A 209 4.91 -15.96 -17.75
N GLN A 210 5.53 -16.77 -18.59
CA GLN A 210 6.33 -17.94 -18.19
C GLN A 210 7.75 -17.51 -17.77
N VAL A 211 7.82 -16.74 -16.67
CA VAL A 211 9.05 -16.18 -16.07
C VAL A 211 9.29 -16.73 -14.65
N PRO A 212 10.54 -16.75 -14.14
CA PRO A 212 10.79 -16.94 -12.71
C PRO A 212 10.06 -15.89 -11.86
N ILE A 213 9.54 -16.32 -10.72
CA ILE A 213 8.83 -15.46 -9.78
C ILE A 213 9.45 -15.59 -8.39
N MET A 214 9.61 -14.47 -7.70
CA MET A 214 9.70 -14.43 -6.24
C MET A 214 8.42 -13.78 -5.72
N ILE A 215 7.89 -14.28 -4.62
CA ILE A 215 6.61 -13.83 -4.06
C ILE A 215 6.62 -13.99 -2.55
N GLY A 216 5.94 -13.11 -1.83
CA GLY A 216 5.84 -13.21 -0.38
C GLY A 216 5.11 -12.05 0.26
N SER A 217 4.95 -12.14 1.57
CA SER A 217 4.23 -11.18 2.40
C SER A 217 4.99 -10.91 3.71
N THR A 218 4.62 -9.82 4.39
CA THR A 218 5.06 -9.57 5.76
C THR A 218 4.24 -10.39 6.75
N ALA A 219 4.76 -10.51 7.95
CA ALA A 219 4.26 -11.38 9.00
C ALA A 219 2.92 -10.96 9.60
N LEU A 220 2.66 -9.67 9.66
CA LEU A 220 1.52 -9.02 10.30
C LEU A 220 1.17 -7.73 9.53
N GLU A 221 0.95 -7.88 8.22
CA GLU A 221 0.70 -6.80 7.25
C GLU A 221 -0.11 -5.63 7.83
N PHE A 222 -1.35 -5.87 8.25
CA PHE A 222 -2.28 -4.80 8.62
C PHE A 222 -2.64 -4.80 10.11
N THR A 223 -2.45 -3.63 10.72
CA THR A 223 -2.74 -3.34 12.12
C THR A 223 -3.81 -2.27 12.19
N TYR A 224 -4.99 -2.58 12.73
CA TYR A 224 -6.09 -1.61 12.80
C TYR A 224 -6.87 -1.67 14.12
N GLU A 225 -6.80 -0.58 14.91
CA GLU A 225 -7.26 -0.52 16.30
C GLU A 225 -8.79 -0.60 16.49
N HIS A 226 -9.59 -0.39 15.44
CA HIS A 226 -11.04 -0.58 15.53
C HIS A 226 -11.41 -2.06 15.41
N ILE A 227 -11.61 -2.70 16.56
CA ILE A 227 -12.00 -4.10 16.68
C ILE A 227 -13.52 -4.23 16.50
N GLY A 228 -13.95 -4.98 15.49
CA GLY A 228 -15.34 -5.43 15.34
C GLY A 228 -15.53 -6.86 15.86
N GLU A 229 -16.59 -7.10 16.63
CA GLU A 229 -16.92 -8.44 17.16
C GLU A 229 -17.50 -9.39 16.09
N ASP A 230 -18.11 -8.85 15.03
CA ASP A 230 -18.74 -9.64 13.97
C ASP A 230 -17.71 -10.21 12.98
N LEU A 231 -17.17 -11.38 13.30
CA LEU A 231 -16.16 -12.04 12.46
C LEU A 231 -16.67 -12.47 11.06
N GLN A 232 -17.97 -12.36 10.77
CA GLN A 232 -18.48 -12.59 9.41
C GLN A 232 -17.89 -11.61 8.38
N VAL A 233 -17.43 -10.42 8.79
CA VAL A 233 -16.77 -9.45 7.90
C VAL A 233 -15.38 -9.89 7.43
N PHE A 234 -14.87 -11.02 7.94
CA PHE A 234 -13.63 -11.65 7.49
C PHE A 234 -13.84 -12.85 6.55
N ILE A 235 -15.10 -13.26 6.30
CA ILE A 235 -15.43 -14.23 5.26
C ILE A 235 -15.21 -13.53 3.90
N PRO A 236 -14.33 -14.05 3.02
CA PRO A 236 -14.08 -13.42 1.73
C PRO A 236 -15.33 -13.42 0.83
N GLU A 237 -15.64 -12.26 0.25
CA GLU A 237 -16.83 -12.07 -0.59
C GLU A 237 -16.84 -12.99 -1.83
N ASP A 238 -15.67 -13.40 -2.33
CA ASP A 238 -15.55 -14.29 -3.49
C ASP A 238 -15.99 -15.73 -3.20
N LEU A 239 -16.22 -16.10 -1.94
CA LEU A 239 -16.90 -17.34 -1.55
C LEU A 239 -18.43 -17.31 -1.77
N ASN A 240 -19.03 -16.14 -2.09
CA ASN A 240 -20.47 -15.96 -2.29
C ASN A 240 -21.37 -16.39 -1.11
N ILE A 241 -20.88 -16.35 0.12
CA ILE A 241 -21.63 -16.70 1.34
C ILE A 241 -22.40 -15.48 1.85
N GLU A 242 -23.71 -15.59 2.02
CA GLU A 242 -24.55 -14.49 2.52
C GLU A 242 -24.45 -14.33 4.05
N ARG A 243 -24.20 -13.10 4.50
CA ARG A 243 -24.04 -12.76 5.93
C ARG A 243 -25.37 -12.95 6.69
N ASN A 244 -25.27 -13.40 7.94
CA ASN A 244 -26.37 -13.80 8.83
C ASN A 244 -27.09 -15.11 8.42
N THR A 245 -26.54 -15.89 7.49
CA THR A 245 -26.94 -17.29 7.30
C THR A 245 -26.34 -18.19 8.38
N GLU A 246 -26.94 -19.36 8.61
CA GLU A 246 -26.45 -20.37 9.56
C GLU A 246 -24.98 -20.75 9.26
N GLU A 247 -24.66 -20.99 7.98
CA GLU A 247 -23.30 -21.28 7.51
C GLU A 247 -22.31 -20.11 7.74
N ALA A 248 -22.73 -18.85 7.54
CA ALA A 248 -21.88 -17.69 7.83
C ALA A 248 -21.56 -17.57 9.33
N VAL A 249 -22.51 -17.92 10.20
CA VAL A 249 -22.31 -17.94 11.66
C VAL A 249 -21.42 -19.11 12.07
N GLU A 250 -21.60 -20.31 11.49
CA GLU A 250 -20.72 -21.45 11.74
C GLU A 250 -19.26 -21.14 11.35
N ILE A 251 -19.03 -20.55 10.17
CA ILE A 251 -17.71 -20.15 9.70
C ILE A 251 -17.09 -19.05 10.57
N ALA A 252 -17.88 -18.04 10.99
CA ALA A 252 -17.39 -17.00 11.89
C ALA A 252 -16.92 -17.56 13.25
N GLU A 253 -17.62 -18.57 13.77
CA GLU A 253 -17.22 -19.29 14.98
C GLU A 253 -16.04 -20.27 14.75
N GLU A 254 -15.80 -20.77 13.53
CA GLU A 254 -14.55 -21.47 13.18
C GLU A 254 -13.36 -20.51 13.10
N ILE A 255 -13.52 -19.34 12.48
CA ILE A 255 -12.51 -18.26 12.48
C ILE A 255 -12.16 -17.87 13.92
N LYS A 256 -13.15 -17.72 14.80
CA LYS A 256 -12.96 -17.44 16.22
C LYS A 256 -12.09 -18.49 16.92
N ARG A 257 -12.43 -19.78 16.75
CA ARG A 257 -11.67 -20.91 17.32
C ARG A 257 -10.23 -20.97 16.80
N LEU A 258 -10.02 -20.69 15.52
CA LEU A 258 -8.71 -20.74 14.88
C LEU A 258 -7.77 -19.62 15.36
N TYR A 259 -8.25 -18.37 15.34
CA TYR A 259 -7.44 -17.18 15.64
C TYR A 259 -7.42 -16.83 17.13
N PHE A 260 -8.60 -16.72 17.75
CA PHE A 260 -8.76 -16.23 19.13
C PHE A 260 -8.74 -17.37 20.17
N LYS A 261 -9.13 -18.59 19.76
CA LYS A 261 -9.22 -19.78 20.63
C LYS A 261 -10.20 -19.52 21.78
N ASP A 262 -9.72 -19.52 23.03
CA ASP A 262 -10.52 -19.22 24.22
C ASP A 262 -10.53 -17.72 24.60
N LYS A 263 -9.84 -16.84 23.84
CA LYS A 263 -9.83 -15.39 24.10
C LYS A 263 -11.14 -14.74 23.68
N GLU A 264 -11.56 -13.74 24.45
CA GLU A 264 -12.56 -12.76 24.01
C GLU A 264 -11.96 -11.82 22.96
N ILE A 265 -12.82 -11.27 22.08
CA ILE A 265 -12.43 -10.33 21.03
C ILE A 265 -12.35 -8.93 21.67
N GLY A 266 -11.17 -8.31 21.68
CA GLY A 266 -10.94 -7.05 22.40
C GLY A 266 -9.46 -6.65 22.45
N LEU A 267 -9.12 -5.65 23.27
CA LEU A 267 -7.77 -5.09 23.32
C LEU A 267 -6.67 -6.14 23.65
N GLU A 268 -6.99 -7.10 24.52
CA GLU A 268 -6.11 -8.23 24.90
C GLU A 268 -5.91 -9.28 23.78
N SER A 269 -6.63 -9.15 22.67
CA SER A 269 -6.55 -10.00 21.47
C SER A 269 -6.29 -9.23 20.18
N LEU A 270 -5.76 -7.99 20.27
CA LEU A 270 -5.35 -7.18 19.12
C LEU A 270 -4.37 -7.91 18.19
N ASN A 271 -3.43 -8.71 18.71
CA ASN A 271 -2.49 -9.47 17.87
C ASN A 271 -3.21 -10.53 17.04
N GLU A 272 -4.13 -11.30 17.65
CA GLU A 272 -4.97 -12.28 16.95
C GLU A 272 -5.89 -11.61 15.90
N TYR A 273 -6.43 -10.43 16.20
CA TYR A 273 -7.20 -9.63 15.26
C TYR A 273 -6.35 -9.10 14.08
N PHE A 274 -5.13 -8.63 14.33
CA PHE A 274 -4.20 -8.19 13.29
C PHE A 274 -3.72 -9.35 12.41
N GLU A 275 -3.54 -10.56 12.96
CA GLU A 275 -3.26 -11.75 12.16
C GLU A 275 -4.44 -12.10 11.24
N LEU A 276 -5.67 -12.08 11.75
CA LEU A 276 -6.87 -12.32 10.95
C LEU A 276 -7.04 -11.26 9.84
N LEU A 277 -6.80 -9.98 10.15
CA LEU A 277 -6.85 -8.87 9.20
C LEU A 277 -5.77 -8.98 8.12
N SER A 278 -4.54 -9.35 8.50
CA SER A 278 -3.41 -9.57 7.57
C SER A 278 -3.64 -10.79 6.67
N ASP A 279 -4.25 -11.85 7.21
CA ASP A 279 -4.59 -13.03 6.45
C ASP A 279 -5.71 -12.75 5.44
N LYS A 280 -6.82 -12.12 5.88
CA LYS A 280 -7.93 -11.64 5.01
C LYS A 280 -7.41 -10.80 3.85
N LEU A 281 -6.52 -9.85 4.11
CA LEU A 281 -6.15 -8.82 3.14
C LEU A 281 -4.92 -9.16 2.29
N VAL A 282 -4.07 -10.11 2.69
CA VAL A 282 -2.84 -10.44 1.93
C VAL A 282 -2.48 -11.92 1.93
N ASN A 283 -2.35 -12.57 3.10
CA ASN A 283 -1.65 -13.85 3.17
C ASN A 283 -2.44 -15.00 2.49
N ILE A 284 -3.77 -15.03 2.64
CA ILE A 284 -4.63 -16.06 2.01
C ILE A 284 -4.48 -16.00 0.49
N ASP A 285 -4.62 -14.81 -0.10
CA ASP A 285 -4.49 -14.62 -1.55
C ASP A 285 -3.06 -14.86 -2.05
N THR A 286 -2.04 -14.53 -1.24
CA THR A 286 -0.64 -14.82 -1.58
C THR A 286 -0.38 -16.33 -1.65
N HIS A 287 -0.90 -17.08 -0.67
CA HIS A 287 -0.88 -18.56 -0.66
C HIS A 287 -1.66 -19.16 -1.84
N ARG A 288 -2.91 -18.71 -2.07
CA ARG A 288 -3.72 -19.10 -3.26
C ARG A 288 -2.96 -18.84 -4.57
N TYR A 289 -2.32 -17.68 -4.72
CA TYR A 289 -1.56 -17.30 -5.91
C TYR A 289 -0.39 -18.27 -6.15
N VAL A 290 0.34 -18.65 -5.09
CA VAL A 290 1.42 -19.65 -5.17
C VAL A 290 0.89 -21.03 -5.60
N GLN A 291 -0.23 -21.49 -5.04
CA GLN A 291 -0.86 -22.76 -5.41
C GLN A 291 -1.34 -22.80 -6.87
N TYR A 292 -1.89 -21.70 -7.39
CA TYR A 292 -2.26 -21.60 -8.80
C TYR A 292 -1.01 -21.51 -9.69
N LEU A 293 0.01 -20.73 -9.32
CA LEU A 293 1.27 -20.60 -10.07
C LEU A 293 1.97 -21.94 -10.29
N VAL A 294 2.12 -22.77 -9.25
CA VAL A 294 2.83 -24.06 -9.35
C VAL A 294 2.10 -25.09 -10.25
N ASN A 295 0.87 -24.76 -10.68
CA ASN A 295 0.12 -25.48 -11.69
C ASN A 295 0.13 -24.76 -13.07
N ALA A 296 0.24 -23.43 -13.10
CA ALA A 296 0.22 -22.60 -14.31
C ALA A 296 1.59 -22.38 -14.99
N THR A 297 2.72 -22.62 -14.31
CA THR A 297 4.07 -22.46 -14.90
C THR A 297 5.04 -23.58 -14.56
N ASN A 298 6.07 -23.73 -15.40
CA ASN A 298 7.23 -24.60 -15.16
C ASN A 298 8.49 -23.82 -14.74
N LYS A 299 8.36 -22.53 -14.42
CA LYS A 299 9.45 -21.70 -13.90
C LYS A 299 9.55 -21.80 -12.38
N PRO A 300 10.74 -21.60 -11.80
CA PRO A 300 10.89 -21.62 -10.35
C PRO A 300 10.14 -20.44 -9.73
N ILE A 301 9.40 -20.72 -8.66
CA ILE A 301 8.66 -19.77 -7.85
C ILE A 301 9.26 -19.83 -6.45
N TYR A 302 9.73 -18.71 -5.93
CA TYR A 302 10.40 -18.60 -4.64
C TYR A 302 9.49 -17.86 -3.64
N TYR A 303 8.89 -18.59 -2.71
CA TYR A 303 8.00 -18.02 -1.69
C TYR A 303 8.82 -17.54 -0.48
N TYR A 304 8.54 -16.35 0.06
CA TYR A 304 9.08 -15.86 1.33
C TYR A 304 7.99 -15.43 2.31
N LYS A 305 8.34 -15.37 3.59
CA LYS A 305 7.61 -14.66 4.65
C LYS A 305 8.61 -13.78 5.40
N PHE A 306 8.29 -12.49 5.60
CA PHE A 306 9.16 -11.55 6.31
C PHE A 306 8.65 -11.30 7.73
N ASP A 307 9.42 -11.73 8.75
CA ASP A 307 9.10 -11.58 10.18
C ASP A 307 10.33 -11.06 10.97
N TYR A 308 11.11 -10.18 10.36
CA TYR A 308 12.23 -9.50 11.01
C TYR A 308 11.81 -8.13 11.54
N VAL A 309 12.01 -7.94 12.85
CA VAL A 309 11.74 -6.69 13.56
C VAL A 309 13.05 -6.07 13.98
N GLY A 310 13.44 -5.00 13.29
CA GLY A 310 14.66 -4.25 13.49
C GLY A 310 14.41 -2.74 13.49
N GLU A 311 15.45 -1.92 13.53
CA GLU A 311 15.29 -0.45 13.56
C GLU A 311 15.01 0.19 12.20
N LEU A 312 15.22 -0.54 11.09
CA LEU A 312 14.93 -0.06 9.73
C LEU A 312 13.49 -0.38 9.27
N ASN A 313 12.69 -1.07 10.08
CA ASN A 313 11.26 -1.33 9.81
C ASN A 313 10.50 0.01 9.71
N ASN A 314 9.89 0.25 8.55
CA ASN A 314 9.20 1.51 8.25
C ASN A 314 8.03 1.76 9.22
N SER A 315 7.21 0.73 9.50
CA SER A 315 6.04 0.81 10.39
C SER A 315 6.40 1.37 11.77
N ARG A 316 7.52 0.93 12.36
CA ARG A 316 7.93 1.30 13.72
C ARG A 316 8.20 2.80 13.92
N LYS A 317 8.34 3.57 12.84
CA LYS A 317 8.58 5.03 12.89
C LYS A 317 7.31 5.86 12.73
N VAL A 318 6.16 5.24 12.45
CA VAL A 318 4.93 5.93 12.01
C VAL A 318 3.61 5.24 12.39
N THR A 319 3.64 3.97 12.83
CA THR A 319 2.52 3.23 13.43
C THR A 319 2.99 2.53 14.71
N SER A 320 3.05 3.26 15.83
CA SER A 320 3.32 2.68 17.15
C SER A 320 2.75 3.56 18.26
N PRO A 321 1.81 3.01 19.04
CA PRO A 321 2.13 2.75 20.46
C PRO A 321 2.09 1.26 20.85
N LEU A 322 1.52 0.41 19.99
CA LEU A 322 1.01 -0.93 20.33
C LEU A 322 2.04 -2.02 20.66
N ALA A 323 3.34 -1.67 20.74
CA ALA A 323 4.43 -2.60 21.11
C ALA A 323 4.49 -3.91 20.30
N ILE A 324 4.07 -3.86 19.03
CA ILE A 324 3.98 -5.01 18.10
C ILE A 324 5.37 -5.62 17.86
N LYS A 325 5.43 -6.96 17.82
CA LYS A 325 6.67 -7.76 17.79
C LYS A 325 6.81 -8.65 16.55
N ARG A 326 6.08 -8.33 15.48
CA ARG A 326 6.12 -9.00 14.17
C ARG A 326 6.24 -7.93 13.08
N ALA A 327 6.80 -8.28 11.93
CA ALA A 327 6.98 -7.30 10.85
C ALA A 327 5.65 -6.99 10.14
N ALA A 328 5.39 -5.71 9.87
CA ALA A 328 4.14 -5.21 9.28
C ALA A 328 4.34 -4.70 7.84
N HIS A 329 3.25 -4.31 7.18
CA HIS A 329 3.25 -3.92 5.77
C HIS A 329 4.29 -2.84 5.46
N THR A 330 4.94 -2.95 4.28
CA THR A 330 6.07 -2.13 3.83
C THR A 330 7.40 -2.26 4.62
N ASP A 331 7.49 -3.04 5.70
CA ASP A 331 8.70 -3.07 6.55
C ASP A 331 9.95 -3.56 5.83
N GLU A 332 9.83 -4.54 4.92
CA GLU A 332 11.00 -5.11 4.25
C GLU A 332 11.64 -4.13 3.26
N LEU A 333 10.88 -3.12 2.81
CA LEU A 333 11.39 -2.06 1.94
C LEU A 333 12.50 -1.24 2.60
N GLY A 334 12.51 -1.11 3.94
CA GLY A 334 13.59 -0.45 4.67
C GLY A 334 14.95 -1.16 4.54
N TYR A 335 14.94 -2.44 4.17
CA TYR A 335 16.13 -3.26 3.94
C TYR A 335 16.53 -3.35 2.46
N LEU A 336 15.74 -2.74 1.56
CA LEU A 336 15.97 -2.68 0.11
C LEU A 336 16.26 -1.24 -0.37
N PHE A 337 15.59 -0.24 0.21
CA PHE A 337 15.69 1.16 -0.18
C PHE A 337 16.06 2.04 1.02
N LYS A 338 16.96 2.98 0.77
CA LYS A 338 17.19 4.11 1.67
C LYS A 338 16.01 5.08 1.55
N ASN A 339 15.50 5.56 2.67
CA ASN A 339 14.32 6.44 2.67
C ASN A 339 14.34 7.40 3.87
N ASP A 340 13.49 8.44 3.82
CA ASP A 340 13.52 9.54 4.78
C ASP A 340 13.12 9.18 6.23
N LEU A 341 12.49 8.01 6.47
CA LEU A 341 12.28 7.49 7.85
C LEU A 341 13.57 7.00 8.52
N GLN A 342 14.62 6.77 7.73
CA GLN A 342 15.92 6.27 8.21
C GLN A 342 16.90 7.41 8.51
N ASN A 343 16.50 8.66 8.26
CA ASN A 343 17.25 9.82 8.74
C ASN A 343 17.30 9.76 10.28
N GLU A 344 18.50 9.94 10.86
CA GLU A 344 18.76 9.86 12.31
C GLU A 344 18.51 8.47 12.95
N VAL A 345 18.32 7.41 12.13
CA VAL A 345 18.20 6.02 12.59
C VAL A 345 19.52 5.27 12.39
N GLU A 346 20.22 4.98 13.49
CA GLU A 346 21.40 4.10 13.47
C GLU A 346 20.98 2.62 13.41
N PRO A 347 21.34 1.87 12.35
CA PRO A 347 21.00 0.46 12.23
C PRO A 347 21.84 -0.41 13.17
N THR A 348 21.21 -1.39 13.82
CA THR A 348 21.95 -2.39 14.61
C THR A 348 22.80 -3.30 13.69
N PRO A 349 23.81 -4.01 14.22
CA PRO A 349 24.57 -5.00 13.44
C PRO A 349 23.67 -6.08 12.80
N GLN A 350 22.54 -6.41 13.41
CA GLN A 350 21.57 -7.36 12.85
C GLN A 350 20.73 -6.74 11.73
N ASP A 351 20.42 -5.44 11.79
CA ASP A 351 19.75 -4.72 10.70
C ASP A 351 20.66 -4.63 9.47
N VAL A 352 21.96 -4.39 9.68
CA VAL A 352 22.98 -4.44 8.61
C VAL A 352 23.07 -5.85 8.02
N LYS A 353 23.04 -6.91 8.86
CA LYS A 353 23.02 -8.31 8.42
C LYS A 353 21.77 -8.66 7.62
N MET A 354 20.59 -8.19 8.03
CA MET A 354 19.33 -8.39 7.29
C MET A 354 19.32 -7.61 5.98
N ARG A 355 19.80 -6.35 5.97
CA ARG A 355 19.95 -5.56 4.74
C ARG A 355 20.85 -6.28 3.73
N GLU A 356 22.02 -6.76 4.14
CA GLU A 356 22.90 -7.55 3.25
C GLU A 356 22.21 -8.82 2.70
N ARG A 357 21.44 -9.54 3.54
CA ARG A 357 20.64 -10.70 3.10
C ARG A 357 19.61 -10.30 2.04
N MET A 358 18.75 -9.33 2.34
CA MET A 358 17.69 -8.84 1.44
C MET A 358 18.25 -8.39 0.08
N LEU A 359 19.28 -7.54 0.10
CA LEU A 359 19.91 -7.02 -1.11
C LEU A 359 20.51 -8.15 -1.96
N ARG A 360 21.20 -9.12 -1.35
CA ARG A 360 21.76 -10.28 -2.06
C ARG A 360 20.65 -11.14 -2.67
N LEU A 361 19.64 -11.51 -1.90
CA LEU A 361 18.53 -12.35 -2.38
C LEU A 361 17.78 -11.71 -3.57
N TRP A 362 17.39 -10.44 -3.46
CA TRP A 362 16.67 -9.71 -4.52
C TRP A 362 17.54 -9.52 -5.77
N THR A 363 18.81 -9.14 -5.61
CA THR A 363 19.69 -8.86 -6.77
C THR A 363 20.25 -10.12 -7.42
N ASN A 364 20.51 -11.20 -6.68
CA ASN A 364 20.84 -12.52 -7.22
C ASN A 364 19.69 -13.08 -8.06
N PHE A 365 18.46 -13.00 -7.55
CA PHE A 365 17.28 -13.37 -8.30
C PHE A 365 17.14 -12.51 -9.55
N ALA A 366 17.31 -11.19 -9.44
CA ALA A 366 17.22 -10.30 -10.60
C ALA A 366 18.28 -10.62 -11.68
N LYS A 367 19.53 -10.90 -11.27
CA LYS A 367 20.62 -11.33 -12.16
C LYS A 367 20.29 -12.66 -12.84
N SER A 368 20.11 -13.73 -12.05
CA SER A 368 20.14 -15.13 -12.53
C SER A 368 18.77 -15.79 -12.70
N GLY A 369 17.83 -15.50 -11.79
CA GLY A 369 16.53 -16.18 -11.66
C GLY A 369 16.48 -17.13 -10.46
N ASN A 370 17.57 -17.21 -9.70
CA ASN A 370 17.71 -17.91 -8.43
C ASN A 370 18.25 -16.92 -7.37
N PRO A 371 17.60 -16.75 -6.21
CA PRO A 371 18.09 -15.87 -5.13
C PRO A 371 19.34 -16.41 -4.42
N THR A 372 19.57 -17.73 -4.46
CA THR A 372 20.77 -18.40 -3.91
C THR A 372 21.47 -19.20 -5.02
N PRO A 373 22.17 -18.53 -5.96
CA PRO A 373 22.83 -19.17 -7.10
C PRO A 373 24.22 -19.71 -6.77
N ASP A 374 24.85 -19.17 -5.72
CA ASP A 374 26.18 -19.54 -5.23
C ASP A 374 26.03 -20.25 -3.87
N ASP A 375 26.77 -21.34 -3.66
CA ASP A 375 26.68 -22.18 -2.46
C ASP A 375 27.45 -21.61 -1.24
N GLU A 376 28.26 -20.56 -1.41
CA GLU A 376 29.14 -20.00 -0.37
C GLU A 376 29.02 -18.46 -0.26
N ASN A 377 28.35 -17.94 0.78
CA ASN A 377 28.67 -16.63 1.39
C ASN A 377 28.11 -16.52 2.82
N ASP A 378 28.77 -15.72 3.66
CA ASP A 378 28.52 -15.62 5.12
C ASP A 378 27.12 -15.09 5.51
N TYR A 379 26.40 -14.44 4.59
CA TYR A 379 25.07 -13.89 4.85
C TYR A 379 23.94 -14.89 4.51
N LEU A 380 24.08 -15.65 3.43
CA LEU A 380 23.06 -16.56 2.90
C LEU A 380 23.33 -18.01 3.34
N THR A 381 23.12 -18.27 4.62
CA THR A 381 23.36 -19.58 5.29
C THR A 381 22.39 -20.70 4.87
N VAL A 382 21.56 -20.50 3.86
CA VAL A 382 20.46 -21.39 3.44
C VAL A 382 20.28 -21.34 1.92
N THR A 383 20.33 -22.48 1.24
CA THR A 383 19.92 -22.59 -0.17
C THR A 383 18.40 -22.53 -0.28
N TRP A 384 17.84 -21.47 -0.87
CA TRP A 384 16.40 -21.30 -1.03
C TRP A 384 15.91 -22.22 -2.15
N ARG A 385 15.05 -23.20 -1.82
CA ARG A 385 14.42 -24.07 -2.81
C ARG A 385 13.13 -23.42 -3.33
N PRO A 386 12.85 -23.48 -4.64
CA PRO A 386 11.55 -23.06 -5.16
C PRO A 386 10.45 -24.02 -4.69
N VAL A 387 9.20 -23.55 -4.69
CA VAL A 387 8.03 -24.38 -4.36
C VAL A 387 7.89 -25.56 -5.33
N THR A 388 7.29 -26.64 -4.85
CA THR A 388 6.89 -27.80 -5.67
C THR A 388 5.40 -28.08 -5.48
N LYS A 389 4.82 -28.96 -6.31
CA LYS A 389 3.41 -29.35 -6.19
C LYS A 389 3.09 -30.06 -4.88
N ASP A 390 4.10 -30.68 -4.26
CA ASP A 390 3.96 -31.45 -3.02
C ASP A 390 4.35 -30.65 -1.76
N ASN A 391 5.12 -29.56 -1.91
CA ASN A 391 5.65 -28.77 -0.80
C ASN A 391 5.80 -27.29 -1.20
N LEU A 392 5.09 -26.40 -0.50
CA LEU A 392 5.29 -24.95 -0.64
C LEU A 392 6.51 -24.51 0.18
N TYR A 393 7.71 -24.79 -0.34
CA TYR A 393 8.97 -24.31 0.25
C TYR A 393 8.99 -22.78 0.34
N TYR A 394 9.20 -22.25 1.54
CA TYR A 394 9.32 -20.81 1.75
C TYR A 394 10.55 -20.45 2.59
N LEU A 395 11.17 -19.31 2.26
CA LEU A 395 12.24 -18.73 3.07
C LEU A 395 11.62 -17.81 4.13
N ASN A 396 11.83 -18.15 5.39
CA ASN A 396 11.51 -17.27 6.51
C ASN A 396 12.64 -16.25 6.69
N LEU A 397 12.32 -14.98 6.48
CA LEU A 397 13.21 -13.83 6.68
C LEU A 397 13.01 -13.29 8.10
N GLY A 398 13.34 -14.11 9.09
CA GLY A 398 13.44 -13.72 10.50
C GLY A 398 14.87 -13.30 10.88
N PRO A 399 15.19 -13.17 12.18
CA PRO A 399 16.54 -12.83 12.63
C PRO A 399 17.62 -13.76 12.04
N GLU A 400 17.35 -15.06 11.97
CA GLU A 400 18.12 -15.99 11.15
C GLU A 400 17.24 -16.62 10.07
N LEU A 401 17.86 -17.00 8.95
CA LEU A 401 17.16 -17.56 7.80
C LEU A 401 16.82 -19.03 8.05
N SER A 402 15.57 -19.42 7.79
CA SER A 402 15.16 -20.83 7.70
C SER A 402 14.39 -21.11 6.40
N LEU A 403 14.59 -22.31 5.84
CA LEU A 403 13.80 -22.81 4.72
C LEU A 403 12.84 -23.87 5.25
N ASP A 404 11.56 -23.51 5.31
CA ASP A 404 10.50 -24.34 5.84
C ASP A 404 9.47 -24.66 4.73
N THR A 405 8.40 -25.37 5.06
CA THR A 405 7.32 -25.71 4.10
C THR A 405 5.95 -25.33 4.62
N ASN A 406 5.09 -24.88 3.70
CA ASN A 406 3.68 -24.59 3.93
C ASN A 406 3.48 -23.56 5.09
N PRO A 407 3.77 -22.27 4.85
CA PRO A 407 3.69 -21.25 5.89
C PRO A 407 2.27 -21.17 6.47
N ASP A 408 2.19 -20.96 7.79
CA ASP A 408 0.93 -20.81 8.53
C ASP A 408 -0.09 -21.95 8.29
N LYS A 409 0.42 -23.18 8.07
CA LYS A 409 -0.34 -24.33 7.53
C LYS A 409 -1.73 -24.54 8.14
N GLU A 410 -1.88 -24.48 9.46
CA GLU A 410 -3.18 -24.68 10.13
C GLU A 410 -4.23 -23.66 9.69
N LYS A 411 -3.83 -22.39 9.52
CA LYS A 411 -4.69 -21.32 9.01
C LYS A 411 -4.97 -21.52 7.52
N MET A 412 -3.94 -21.84 6.73
CA MET A 412 -4.07 -22.00 5.28
C MET A 412 -4.87 -23.26 4.89
N ASP A 413 -4.76 -24.37 5.62
CA ASP A 413 -5.60 -25.57 5.45
C ASP A 413 -7.10 -25.26 5.65
N PHE A 414 -7.43 -24.41 6.63
CA PHE A 414 -8.80 -23.97 6.90
C PHE A 414 -9.35 -23.11 5.75
N TRP A 415 -8.60 -22.08 5.33
CA TRP A 415 -9.03 -21.21 4.23
C TRP A 415 -9.11 -21.97 2.91
N ASP A 416 -8.15 -22.85 2.61
CA ASP A 416 -8.23 -23.77 1.47
C ASP A 416 -9.47 -24.67 1.55
N GLY A 417 -9.85 -25.12 2.75
CA GLY A 417 -11.10 -25.85 2.99
C GLY A 417 -12.33 -25.08 2.55
N LEU A 418 -12.45 -23.81 2.96
CA LEU A 418 -13.54 -22.92 2.54
C LEU A 418 -13.51 -22.62 1.04
N TYR A 419 -12.34 -22.33 0.46
CA TYR A 419 -12.20 -22.10 -0.97
C TYR A 419 -12.59 -23.34 -1.78
N ASN A 420 -12.19 -24.55 -1.37
CA ASN A 420 -12.65 -25.78 -2.02
C ASN A 420 -14.18 -26.00 -1.86
N LYS A 421 -14.73 -25.76 -0.66
CA LYS A 421 -16.17 -25.92 -0.37
C LYS A 421 -17.04 -24.96 -1.19
N TYR A 422 -16.65 -23.69 -1.33
CA TYR A 422 -17.50 -22.63 -1.91
C TYR A 422 -17.04 -22.03 -3.24
N TYR A 423 -15.75 -21.78 -3.43
CA TYR A 423 -15.29 -20.98 -4.56
C TYR A 423 -15.49 -21.69 -5.90
N ARG A 424 -16.03 -20.96 -6.88
CA ARG A 424 -16.27 -21.44 -8.24
C ARG A 424 -15.78 -20.39 -9.22
N ILE A 425 -14.64 -20.66 -9.86
CA ILE A 425 -14.00 -19.75 -10.84
C ILE A 425 -15.00 -19.25 -11.90
N TRP A 426 -15.89 -20.14 -12.35
CA TRP A 426 -16.91 -19.88 -13.38
C TRP A 426 -18.20 -19.22 -12.88
N GLU A 427 -18.40 -19.14 -11.56
CA GLU A 427 -19.49 -18.38 -10.95
C GLU A 427 -18.89 -17.10 -10.37
N HIS A 428 -18.54 -16.16 -11.25
CA HIS A 428 -18.21 -14.79 -10.84
C HIS A 428 -19.29 -14.29 -9.87
N PRO A 429 -18.91 -13.52 -8.83
CA PRO A 429 -19.88 -13.04 -7.84
C PRO A 429 -21.07 -12.39 -8.53
N LYS A 430 -22.29 -12.72 -8.09
CA LYS A 430 -23.52 -12.25 -8.72
C LYS A 430 -23.56 -10.73 -8.67
N THR A 431 -23.13 -10.09 -9.77
CA THR A 431 -23.40 -8.68 -10.01
C THR A 431 -24.91 -8.53 -10.02
N ASN A 432 -25.47 -7.72 -9.12
CA ASN A 432 -26.89 -7.38 -9.09
C ASN A 432 -27.23 -6.43 -10.26
N ASN A 433 -27.01 -6.92 -11.48
CA ASN A 433 -27.56 -6.42 -12.72
C ASN A 433 -29.02 -6.88 -12.85
N GLU A 434 -29.81 -6.71 -11.78
CA GLU A 434 -31.25 -6.66 -11.93
C GLU A 434 -31.56 -5.31 -12.59
N GLU A 435 -32.03 -5.34 -13.83
CA GLU A 435 -32.69 -4.19 -14.43
C GLU A 435 -33.78 -3.74 -13.45
N VAL A 436 -33.75 -2.47 -13.03
CA VAL A 436 -34.76 -1.92 -12.11
C VAL A 436 -36.10 -1.77 -12.86
N GLN A 437 -36.80 -2.89 -13.01
CA GLN A 437 -38.17 -2.94 -13.46
C GLN A 437 -39.01 -2.20 -12.42
N ARG A 438 -39.45 -0.99 -12.77
CA ARG A 438 -40.35 -0.17 -11.95
C ARG A 438 -41.65 -0.92 -11.67
N THR A 439 -41.70 -1.62 -10.55
CA THR A 439 -42.96 -2.01 -9.91
C THR A 439 -43.61 -0.77 -9.29
N GLU A 440 -44.93 -0.74 -9.27
CA GLU A 440 -45.68 0.49 -9.04
C GLU A 440 -45.69 0.94 -7.58
N LYS A 441 -46.02 2.22 -7.38
CA LYS A 441 -46.01 2.93 -6.09
C LYS A 441 -46.67 2.13 -4.95
N ASN A 442 -45.97 2.08 -3.82
CA ASN A 442 -46.62 2.24 -2.51
C ASN A 442 -46.04 3.48 -1.84
N GLU A 443 -46.89 4.27 -1.19
CA GLU A 443 -46.52 5.56 -0.60
C GLU A 443 -45.97 5.36 0.81
N ILE A 444 -44.82 5.97 1.10
CA ILE A 444 -44.26 6.12 2.44
C ILE A 444 -44.04 7.62 2.65
N GLU A 445 -44.66 8.19 3.68
CA GLU A 445 -44.58 9.63 3.95
C GLU A 445 -43.18 10.01 4.45
N VAL A 446 -42.57 11.00 3.79
CA VAL A 446 -41.31 11.61 4.22
C VAL A 446 -41.63 12.90 4.98
N PRO A 447 -41.17 13.08 6.23
CA PRO A 447 -41.35 14.33 6.96
C PRO A 447 -40.67 15.50 6.23
N ALA A 448 -41.43 16.57 5.96
CA ALA A 448 -40.90 17.72 5.22
C ALA A 448 -39.92 18.55 6.07
N VAL A 449 -38.73 18.78 5.53
CA VAL A 449 -37.81 19.82 6.02
C VAL A 449 -38.04 21.08 5.19
N VAL A 450 -38.41 22.19 5.85
CA VAL A 450 -38.61 23.50 5.22
C VAL A 450 -37.62 24.50 5.84
N PRO A 451 -36.79 25.20 5.05
CA PRO A 451 -35.92 26.25 5.55
C PRO A 451 -36.66 27.61 5.61
N ASP A 452 -36.38 28.44 6.63
CA ASP A 452 -35.69 29.74 6.43
C ASP A 452 -35.68 30.65 7.69
N VAL A 453 -34.46 31.05 8.08
CA VAL A 453 -33.99 32.45 8.24
C VAL A 453 -34.93 33.53 8.85
N VAL A 454 -34.75 33.78 10.17
CA VAL A 454 -34.57 35.12 10.84
C VAL A 454 -35.78 36.00 11.29
N SER A 455 -35.55 36.67 12.44
CA SER A 455 -36.09 37.96 12.98
C SER A 455 -37.24 38.05 14.04
N GLU A 456 -36.80 38.22 15.30
CA GLU A 456 -37.11 39.32 16.27
C GLU A 456 -38.41 39.43 17.14
N VAL A 457 -38.18 40.00 18.37
CA VAL A 457 -39.12 40.64 19.36
C VAL A 457 -40.12 39.70 20.09
N VAL A 458 -40.00 39.39 21.42
CA VAL A 458 -40.20 40.22 22.67
C VAL A 458 -41.69 40.63 22.85
N GLU A 459 -42.46 40.56 23.96
CA GLU A 459 -42.40 40.52 25.46
C GLU A 459 -43.64 39.67 25.95
N ASP A 460 -43.96 39.25 27.20
CA ASP A 460 -43.30 39.01 28.52
C ASP A 460 -44.38 38.45 29.54
N GLN A 461 -43.98 38.00 30.74
CA GLN A 461 -44.77 37.78 32.00
C GLN A 461 -45.58 36.48 32.28
N ALA A 462 -45.81 36.25 33.59
CA ALA A 462 -46.43 35.10 34.30
C ALA A 462 -47.49 35.64 35.33
N PRO A 463 -47.97 34.99 36.43
CA PRO A 463 -47.71 33.64 37.01
C PRO A 463 -48.94 32.85 37.59
N ASP A 464 -48.68 31.66 38.17
CA ASP A 464 -49.24 30.87 39.33
C ASP A 464 -50.59 31.24 40.06
N PRO A 465 -51.12 30.43 41.04
CA PRO A 465 -50.87 29.01 41.45
C PRO A 465 -52.16 28.18 41.78
N GLU A 466 -52.03 26.94 42.30
CA GLU A 466 -52.66 26.38 43.56
C GLU A 466 -52.83 24.82 43.62
N VAL A 467 -52.92 24.26 44.84
CA VAL A 467 -52.84 22.80 45.21
C VAL A 467 -53.63 22.53 46.50
N PRO A 468 -54.45 21.44 46.65
CA PRO A 468 -54.14 20.36 47.61
C PRO A 468 -54.69 18.92 47.32
N THR A 469 -54.28 17.98 48.19
CA THR A 469 -54.45 16.49 48.21
C THR A 469 -55.54 16.04 49.25
N PRO A 470 -55.67 14.80 49.83
CA PRO A 470 -54.90 13.53 49.76
C PRO A 470 -55.75 12.20 49.80
N VAL A 471 -55.15 11.11 50.35
CA VAL A 471 -55.64 9.72 50.67
C VAL A 471 -55.27 8.68 49.59
N SER A 472 -54.24 7.80 49.69
CA SER A 472 -53.68 6.92 50.77
C SER A 472 -54.50 5.64 51.00
N VAL A 473 -54.00 4.42 51.18
CA VAL A 473 -52.68 3.78 51.48
C VAL A 473 -52.69 2.38 50.81
N ASP A 474 -51.67 1.55 50.57
CA ASP A 474 -50.18 1.41 50.75
C ASP A 474 -49.79 0.18 49.85
N ASP A 475 -48.59 -0.37 49.63
CA ASP A 475 -47.11 -0.08 49.63
C ASP A 475 -46.47 -1.41 49.05
N GLY A 476 -45.22 -1.66 48.62
CA GLY A 476 -43.92 -0.98 48.47
C GLY A 476 -42.81 -2.07 48.40
N PRO A 477 -41.50 -1.77 48.23
CA PRO A 477 -40.85 -0.53 47.77
C PRO A 477 -40.40 -0.61 46.28
N ARG A 478 -39.75 0.46 45.78
CA ARG A 478 -39.14 0.54 44.43
C ARG A 478 -37.73 1.12 44.46
N GLU A 479 -36.94 0.81 43.43
CA GLU A 479 -35.77 1.59 43.01
C GLU A 479 -36.22 2.97 42.46
N ILE A 480 -35.48 4.06 42.72
CA ILE A 480 -35.53 5.27 41.88
C ILE A 480 -34.14 5.89 41.67
N ASN A 481 -33.89 6.14 40.39
CA ASN A 481 -32.78 6.79 39.69
C ASN A 481 -32.46 8.27 40.01
N ILE A 482 -31.22 8.66 39.62
CA ILE A 482 -30.80 9.89 38.89
C ILE A 482 -31.16 11.29 39.46
N VAL A 483 -30.12 12.14 39.59
CA VAL A 483 -30.12 13.56 39.18
C VAL A 483 -28.78 13.89 38.50
N ASP A 484 -28.79 14.76 37.49
CA ASP A 484 -27.63 15.29 36.73
C ASP A 484 -27.46 16.80 36.98
N GLN A 485 -26.22 17.32 37.06
CA GLN A 485 -25.88 18.75 37.02
C GLN A 485 -24.47 19.05 36.48
N ASN A 486 -24.36 20.13 35.70
CA ASN A 486 -23.12 20.71 35.16
C ASN A 486 -22.28 21.43 36.24
N ALA A 487 -20.94 21.48 36.08
CA ALA A 487 -20.19 22.75 35.85
C ALA A 487 -18.64 22.62 35.95
N THR A 488 -17.95 23.40 35.10
CA THR A 488 -16.62 24.05 35.26
C THR A 488 -15.53 23.37 36.11
N GLY A 489 -14.41 23.04 35.46
CA GLY A 489 -13.29 22.32 36.05
C GLY A 489 -12.33 23.11 36.97
N LEU A 490 -11.26 22.40 37.34
CA LEU A 490 -10.05 22.93 37.97
C LEU A 490 -8.87 22.01 37.65
N ILE A 491 -7.65 22.53 37.76
CA ILE A 491 -6.40 21.77 37.58
C ILE A 491 -6.10 21.00 38.87
N GLN A 492 -5.62 19.77 38.75
CA GLN A 492 -4.96 19.08 39.86
C GLN A 492 -3.78 18.26 39.36
N GLU A 493 -2.60 18.51 39.95
CA GLU A 493 -1.36 17.79 39.66
C GLU A 493 -1.43 16.39 40.29
N ILE A 494 -1.11 15.35 39.51
CA ILE A 494 -0.87 14.01 40.06
C ILE A 494 0.64 13.84 40.24
N VAL A 495 1.08 13.89 41.50
CA VAL A 495 2.45 13.52 41.89
C VAL A 495 2.59 12.01 41.76
N VAL A 496 3.49 11.55 40.90
CA VAL A 496 3.85 10.13 40.78
C VAL A 496 5.09 9.86 41.62
N GLU A 497 4.95 9.08 42.69
CA GLU A 497 6.10 8.61 43.48
C GLU A 497 6.88 7.56 42.67
N THR A 498 8.17 7.83 42.41
CA THR A 498 9.05 6.91 41.67
C THR A 498 9.58 5.80 42.58
N ALA A 499 9.03 4.60 42.47
CA ALA A 499 9.56 3.41 43.14
C ALA A 499 10.84 2.91 42.44
N THR A 500 11.99 3.02 43.11
CA THR A 500 13.29 2.54 42.61
C THR A 500 13.42 1.01 42.71
N ILE A 501 13.79 0.37 41.61
CA ILE A 501 14.16 -1.05 41.55
C ILE A 501 15.70 -1.15 41.55
N PRO A 502 16.34 -2.04 42.33
CA PRO A 502 17.80 -2.12 42.43
C PRO A 502 18.47 -2.83 41.25
N GLU A 503 19.69 -2.43 40.95
CA GLU A 503 20.55 -3.03 39.91
C GLU A 503 21.12 -4.41 40.34
N PRO A 504 21.32 -5.35 39.40
CA PRO A 504 22.06 -6.59 39.65
C PRO A 504 23.59 -6.40 39.58
N GLU A 505 24.33 -7.27 40.28
CA GLU A 505 25.78 -7.12 40.48
C GLU A 505 26.64 -7.35 39.22
N ILE A 506 27.73 -6.58 39.10
CA ILE A 506 28.75 -6.73 38.06
C ILE A 506 29.77 -7.79 38.49
N VAL A 507 29.90 -8.87 37.70
CA VAL A 507 30.99 -9.85 37.83
C VAL A 507 32.10 -9.51 36.83
N SER A 508 33.36 -9.50 37.28
CA SER A 508 34.51 -9.12 36.46
C SER A 508 35.26 -10.32 35.87
N GLU A 509 35.59 -10.23 34.59
CA GLU A 509 36.51 -11.15 33.89
C GLU A 509 37.88 -10.50 33.63
N PRO A 510 38.98 -11.27 33.51
CA PRO A 510 40.34 -10.76 33.37
C PRO A 510 40.66 -10.25 31.95
N PRO A 511 41.67 -9.37 31.79
CA PRO A 511 41.98 -8.73 30.50
C PRO A 511 42.62 -9.68 29.49
N ILE A 512 42.29 -9.46 28.21
CA ILE A 512 42.92 -10.09 27.05
C ILE A 512 43.96 -9.12 26.45
N GLU A 513 45.12 -9.65 26.04
CA GLU A 513 46.22 -8.85 25.48
C GLU A 513 45.90 -8.38 24.03
N THR A 514 46.22 -7.12 23.73
CA THR A 514 46.14 -6.55 22.37
C THR A 514 47.53 -6.43 21.72
N PRO A 515 47.73 -6.91 20.49
CA PRO A 515 48.93 -6.62 19.72
C PRO A 515 48.99 -5.15 19.29
N THR A 516 50.19 -4.58 19.23
CA THR A 516 50.43 -3.21 18.75
C THR A 516 50.76 -3.18 17.26
N GLU A 517 50.04 -2.36 16.49
CA GLU A 517 50.45 -1.92 15.15
C GLU A 517 50.95 -0.47 15.18
N ALA A 518 51.87 -0.14 14.27
CA ALA A 518 52.55 1.15 14.24
C ALA A 518 51.94 2.09 13.18
N PRO A 519 51.90 3.42 13.43
CA PRO A 519 51.34 4.38 12.47
C PRO A 519 52.27 4.58 11.26
N VAL A 520 51.66 4.71 10.08
CA VAL A 520 52.33 5.15 8.85
C VAL A 520 51.82 6.54 8.50
N GLU A 521 52.70 7.54 8.53
CA GLU A 521 52.37 8.90 8.08
C GLU A 521 52.29 8.99 6.55
N VAL A 522 51.31 9.74 6.04
CA VAL A 522 51.28 10.18 4.63
C VAL A 522 50.99 11.68 4.57
N HIS A 523 52.00 12.47 4.18
CA HIS A 523 51.82 13.88 3.84
C HIS A 523 51.25 14.02 2.42
N ILE A 524 50.28 14.92 2.23
CA ILE A 524 49.89 15.46 0.92
C ILE A 524 49.70 16.98 1.05
N GLU A 525 50.33 17.75 0.16
CA GLU A 525 50.27 19.22 0.13
C GLU A 525 49.04 19.74 -0.64
N ALA A 526 48.58 20.96 -0.30
CA ALA A 526 47.43 21.60 -0.95
C ALA A 526 47.83 22.82 -1.83
N PRO A 527 47.43 22.88 -3.12
CA PRO A 527 47.71 24.02 -4.00
C PRO A 527 46.50 24.97 -4.21
N LYS A 528 46.56 26.11 -3.51
CA LYS A 528 46.15 27.49 -3.93
C LYS A 528 44.88 27.72 -4.77
N VAL A 529 44.02 28.57 -4.21
CA VAL A 529 42.94 29.32 -4.88
C VAL A 529 43.48 30.27 -5.97
N VAL A 530 42.71 30.46 -7.03
CA VAL A 530 42.83 31.60 -7.97
C VAL A 530 41.44 32.21 -8.18
N GLU A 531 41.27 33.48 -7.81
CA GLU A 531 40.07 34.26 -8.16
C GLU A 531 40.10 34.70 -9.62
N ASN A 532 38.93 34.92 -10.23
CA ASN A 532 38.81 35.93 -11.29
C ASN A 532 37.39 36.47 -11.45
N GLN A 533 37.28 37.64 -12.08
CA GLN A 533 36.18 38.59 -11.85
C GLN A 533 34.99 38.46 -12.82
N VAL A 534 33.85 38.98 -12.36
CA VAL A 534 32.58 39.09 -13.08
C VAL A 534 32.65 40.14 -14.20
N GLN A 535 31.99 39.89 -15.33
CA GLN A 535 31.40 40.95 -16.15
C GLN A 535 29.92 40.65 -16.45
N ILE A 536 29.07 41.62 -16.15
CA ILE A 536 27.66 41.65 -16.55
C ILE A 536 27.52 42.68 -17.67
N ASN A 537 26.83 42.32 -18.75
CA ASN A 537 26.27 43.26 -19.72
C ASN A 537 24.93 42.70 -20.18
N GLY A 538 23.84 43.38 -19.82
CA GLY A 538 22.51 43.10 -20.35
C GLY A 538 22.13 44.10 -21.45
N ASN A 539 21.18 43.75 -22.30
CA ASN A 539 20.33 44.77 -22.93
C ASN A 539 18.96 44.20 -23.30
N SER A 540 17.97 45.08 -23.46
CA SER A 540 16.56 44.73 -23.64
C SER A 540 16.14 44.58 -25.10
N ASN A 541 15.14 43.73 -25.34
CA ASN A 541 13.81 44.13 -25.86
C ASN A 541 12.97 42.88 -26.16
N GLY A 542 11.64 42.96 -25.98
CA GLY A 542 10.71 41.87 -26.28
C GLY A 542 9.97 42.06 -27.59
N ASP A 543 9.45 40.97 -28.15
CA ASP A 543 8.36 40.98 -29.14
C ASP A 543 7.57 39.65 -29.06
N VAL A 544 6.31 39.66 -29.51
CA VAL A 544 5.32 38.58 -29.29
C VAL A 544 5.26 37.62 -30.47
N ARG A 545 5.36 36.29 -30.25
CA ARG A 545 5.01 35.28 -31.28
C ARG A 545 4.60 33.91 -30.72
N LYS A 546 3.40 33.51 -31.16
CA LYS A 546 2.75 32.19 -31.42
C LYS A 546 3.48 30.86 -31.06
N PRO A 547 2.71 29.77 -30.79
CA PRO A 547 3.21 28.50 -30.27
C PRO A 547 4.21 27.77 -31.17
N ARG A 548 5.08 26.96 -30.56
CA ARG A 548 6.07 26.10 -31.22
C ARG A 548 5.64 24.62 -31.18
N PRO A 549 5.82 23.85 -32.26
CA PRO A 549 5.70 22.39 -32.25
C PRO A 549 7.02 21.70 -31.85
N SER A 550 6.91 20.41 -31.49
CA SER A 550 7.96 19.37 -31.43
C SER A 550 9.25 19.66 -30.63
N ASN A 551 9.49 18.86 -29.59
CA ASN A 551 10.75 18.82 -28.84
C ASN A 551 11.84 18.03 -29.61
N GLU A 552 12.74 18.71 -30.33
CA GLU A 552 14.05 18.14 -30.65
C GLU A 552 14.99 18.28 -29.45
N ILE A 553 15.37 17.17 -28.81
CA ILE A 553 16.45 17.16 -27.81
C ILE A 553 17.79 17.07 -28.55
N LYS A 554 18.62 18.12 -28.45
CA LYS A 554 19.98 18.14 -28.98
C LYS A 554 21.01 18.05 -27.85
N MET A 555 21.68 16.91 -27.78
CA MET A 555 22.82 16.67 -26.89
C MET A 555 23.98 17.63 -27.21
N VAL A 556 24.60 18.20 -26.19
CA VAL A 556 25.81 19.03 -26.32
C VAL A 556 26.90 18.47 -25.41
N GLN A 557 28.01 18.01 -26.00
CA GLN A 557 29.19 17.56 -25.27
C GLN A 557 30.14 18.73 -24.99
N GLN A 558 30.91 18.64 -23.91
CA GLN A 558 32.08 19.49 -23.67
C GLN A 558 33.35 18.84 -24.24
N SER A 559 34.35 19.68 -24.56
CA SER A 559 35.58 19.30 -25.27
C SER A 559 36.57 18.44 -24.48
N ASN A 560 36.22 18.03 -23.25
CA ASN A 560 37.01 17.16 -22.38
C ASN A 560 36.42 15.74 -22.21
N GLY A 561 35.27 15.43 -22.84
CA GLY A 561 34.72 14.07 -22.91
C GLY A 561 34.04 13.53 -21.64
N ILE A 562 33.87 14.35 -20.60
CA ILE A 562 33.17 13.96 -19.37
C ILE A 562 31.66 14.22 -19.54
N PRO A 563 30.76 13.30 -19.14
CA PRO A 563 29.33 13.57 -19.09
C PRO A 563 29.01 14.72 -18.13
N LYS A 564 28.08 15.61 -18.50
CA LYS A 564 27.59 16.65 -17.60
C LYS A 564 26.40 16.12 -16.78
N ASP A 565 26.33 16.48 -15.51
CA ASP A 565 25.20 16.14 -14.64
C ASP A 565 23.85 16.55 -15.24
N VAL A 566 22.83 15.75 -14.95
CA VAL A 566 21.49 15.91 -15.51
C VAL A 566 20.80 17.13 -14.91
N ILE A 567 20.86 18.24 -15.64
CA ILE A 567 20.02 19.42 -15.36
C ILE A 567 18.56 19.01 -15.56
N ARG A 568 17.77 19.05 -14.49
CA ARG A 568 16.32 18.82 -14.54
C ARG A 568 15.66 19.83 -15.46
N ALA A 569 14.79 19.36 -16.35
CA ALA A 569 13.86 20.23 -17.04
C ALA A 569 12.59 20.39 -16.17
N ASN A 570 12.19 21.64 -15.94
CA ASN A 570 10.92 22.06 -15.31
C ASN A 570 10.82 22.01 -13.77
N ASP A 571 11.89 22.33 -13.03
CA ASP A 571 11.72 22.96 -11.71
C ASP A 571 11.42 24.48 -11.92
N PRO A 572 10.48 25.10 -11.18
CA PRO A 572 10.18 26.54 -11.26
C PRO A 572 11.27 27.40 -10.56
N PRO A 573 11.26 28.75 -10.72
CA PRO A 573 12.23 29.63 -10.06
C PRO A 573 12.28 29.46 -8.54
N GLU A 574 13.49 29.49 -7.98
CA GLU A 574 13.82 28.92 -6.66
C GLU A 574 13.42 29.81 -5.44
N ASP A 575 12.79 30.96 -5.69
CA ASP A 575 12.53 32.01 -4.67
C ASP A 575 11.14 31.93 -3.99
N ASP A 576 10.19 31.15 -4.50
CA ASP A 576 8.78 31.13 -4.03
C ASP A 576 8.38 29.87 -3.19
N LEU A 577 9.34 29.03 -2.80
CA LEU A 577 9.07 27.81 -2.01
C LEU A 577 9.50 27.94 -0.53
N PRO A 578 8.58 27.75 0.45
CA PRO A 578 8.92 27.70 1.86
C PRO A 578 9.92 26.59 2.19
N LYS A 579 11.09 26.96 2.72
CA LYS A 579 12.17 26.05 3.12
C LYS A 579 11.82 25.31 4.43
N ASN A 580 10.88 24.34 4.36
CA ASN A 580 10.62 23.30 5.38
C ASN A 580 9.56 22.25 4.91
N ILE A 581 9.62 21.78 3.66
CA ILE A 581 8.56 20.93 3.07
C ILE A 581 8.84 19.41 3.15
N GLY A 582 10.09 18.97 3.38
CA GLY A 582 10.47 17.55 3.34
C GLY A 582 9.65 16.64 4.28
N VAL A 583 9.71 16.90 5.58
CA VAL A 583 9.06 16.08 6.63
C VAL A 583 7.53 16.00 6.45
N ASN A 584 6.89 17.12 6.06
CA ASN A 584 5.43 17.21 6.01
C ASN A 584 4.78 16.29 4.97
N LYS A 585 5.48 15.92 3.89
CA LYS A 585 4.93 14.94 2.92
C LYS A 585 4.88 13.52 3.48
N PHE A 586 5.80 13.15 4.37
CA PHE A 586 5.80 11.84 5.01
C PHE A 586 4.82 11.78 6.19
N VAL A 587 4.71 12.84 6.98
CA VAL A 587 3.67 12.94 8.02
C VAL A 587 2.26 12.85 7.43
N ASN A 588 2.01 13.51 6.29
CA ASN A 588 0.72 13.43 5.58
C ASN A 588 0.35 12.00 5.13
N PHE A 589 1.32 11.10 4.90
CA PHE A 589 1.04 9.71 4.55
C PHE A 589 0.35 9.01 5.74
N PHE A 590 0.83 9.20 6.98
CA PHE A 590 0.28 8.54 8.17
C PHE A 590 -0.85 9.30 8.88
N GLU A 591 -0.89 10.62 8.80
CA GLU A 591 -2.11 11.38 9.14
C GLU A 591 -3.28 11.00 8.19
N SER A 592 -3.00 10.58 6.95
CA SER A 592 -4.00 10.00 6.06
C SER A 592 -4.37 8.55 6.36
N LEU A 593 -3.60 7.87 7.21
CA LEU A 593 -3.88 6.51 7.72
C LEU A 593 -4.63 6.52 9.07
N GLY A 594 -5.15 7.69 9.50
CA GLY A 594 -5.97 7.83 10.71
C GLY A 594 -5.19 8.06 12.01
N GLY A 595 -3.85 7.99 11.96
CA GLY A 595 -3.00 8.29 13.11
C GLY A 595 -3.15 9.75 13.55
N LYS A 596 -3.58 9.95 14.80
CA LYS A 596 -3.46 11.25 15.48
C LYS A 596 -2.04 11.41 16.04
N LYS A 597 -1.56 12.65 16.04
CA LYS A 597 -0.35 13.06 16.78
C LYS A 597 -0.58 13.05 18.29
#